data_AF-A0A3A2ZRH1-F1
#
_entry.id   AF-A0A3A2ZRH1-F1
#
_cell.length_a   1.000
_cell.length_b   1.000
_cell.length_c   1.000
_cell.angle_alpha   90.00
_cell.angle_beta   90.00
_cell.angle_gamma   90.00
#
_symmetry.space_group_name_H-M   'P 1'
#
loop_
_entity.id
_entity.type
_entity.pdbx_description
1 polymer ?
#
loop_
_entity_poly.entity_id
_entity_poly.type
_entity_poly.pdbx_seq_one_letter_code
_entity_poly.pdbx_strand_id
1 'polypeptide(L)'
;AIGQLLSTLEFWFILIPFTTYVAFFNSVSSLLNQILAPYGYSEDEAGIAGGILIVVGLVCAAIISPITDRWKHYLGTIRILVPIVAASYIGLIFAPASPAGIGASYAVCAIMGASAFALLPVVLEYLVEITYPFSPEIGSTICWTNGQLFGAIFILAQTALKADDNASPPNNMKNALILSAVFCCVAAPFPMCIGLFGRNVRRRRLDVDRGINLQDNVGRRSHSEFATGALDYEEGK
;
A
#
# COMPACT_ATOMS: atom_id res chain seq x y z
N ALA A 1 11.67 -0.11 21.37
CA ALA A 1 10.93 0.48 20.24
C ALA A 1 10.75 -0.52 19.08
N ILE A 2 11.80 -0.86 18.32
CA ILE A 2 11.68 -1.73 17.13
C ILE A 2 11.06 -3.10 17.45
N GLY A 3 11.53 -3.80 18.49
CA GLY A 3 10.97 -5.11 18.87
C GLY A 3 9.48 -5.07 19.28
N GLN A 4 9.03 -3.98 19.89
CA GLN A 4 7.61 -3.78 20.25
C GLN A 4 6.75 -3.45 19.02
N LEU A 5 7.30 -2.69 18.07
CA LEU A 5 6.65 -2.40 16.80
C LEU A 5 6.45 -3.67 15.97
N LEU A 6 7.49 -4.51 15.87
CA LEU A 6 7.43 -5.81 15.18
C LEU A 6 6.52 -6.83 15.87
N SER A 7 6.18 -6.63 17.14
CA SER A 7 5.19 -7.46 17.85
C SER A 7 3.75 -7.04 17.55
N THR A 8 3.53 -5.92 16.86
CA THR A 8 2.20 -5.38 16.56
C THR A 8 1.69 -5.97 15.25
N LEU A 9 0.62 -6.76 15.31
CA LEU A 9 0.02 -7.42 14.13
C LEU A 9 -0.46 -6.42 13.07
N GLU A 10 -1.00 -5.28 13.50
CA GLU A 10 -1.46 -4.20 12.61
C GLU A 10 -0.32 -3.62 11.77
N PHE A 11 0.90 -3.59 12.31
CA PHE A 11 2.07 -3.15 11.56
C PHE A 11 2.39 -4.12 10.42
N TRP A 12 2.27 -5.44 10.62
CA TRP A 12 2.47 -6.43 9.55
C TRP A 12 1.41 -6.35 8.46
N PHE A 13 0.16 -6.03 8.80
CA PHE A 13 -0.92 -5.80 7.83
C PHE A 13 -0.66 -4.61 6.89
N ILE A 14 0.25 -3.70 7.24
CA ILE A 14 0.71 -2.61 6.38
C ILE A 14 2.10 -2.89 5.78
N LEU A 15 3.02 -3.44 6.56
CA LEU A 15 4.40 -3.68 6.13
C LEU A 15 4.46 -4.64 4.93
N ILE A 16 3.71 -5.74 4.98
CA ILE A 16 3.68 -6.76 3.91
C ILE A 16 3.18 -6.15 2.58
N PRO A 17 1.98 -5.54 2.51
CA PRO A 17 1.51 -4.93 1.27
C PRO A 17 2.37 -3.75 0.84
N PHE A 18 2.82 -2.89 1.76
CA PHE A 18 3.71 -1.77 1.41
C PHE A 18 4.98 -2.28 0.73
N THR A 19 5.65 -3.25 1.34
CA THR A 19 6.87 -3.85 0.80
C THR A 19 6.60 -4.46 -0.57
N THR A 20 5.52 -5.22 -0.71
CA THR A 20 5.14 -5.89 -1.96
C THR A 20 4.89 -4.88 -3.09
N TYR A 21 4.04 -3.87 -2.84
CA TYR A 21 3.69 -2.88 -3.87
C TYR A 21 4.88 -1.99 -4.24
N VAL A 22 5.70 -1.54 -3.28
CA VAL A 22 6.90 -0.74 -3.59
C VAL A 22 7.90 -1.58 -4.37
N ALA A 23 8.14 -2.82 -3.97
CA ALA A 23 9.11 -3.68 -4.63
C ALA A 23 8.72 -4.00 -6.09
N PHE A 24 7.47 -4.38 -6.33
CA PHE A 24 7.01 -4.64 -7.70
C PHE A 24 6.84 -3.38 -8.53
N PHE A 25 6.54 -2.23 -7.92
CA PHE A 25 6.48 -0.96 -8.65
C PHE A 25 7.86 -0.56 -9.15
N ASN A 26 8.88 -0.66 -8.29
CA ASN A 26 10.27 -0.40 -8.66
C ASN A 26 10.74 -1.38 -9.73
N SER A 27 10.37 -2.64 -9.61
CA SER A 27 10.78 -3.67 -10.56
C SER A 27 10.13 -3.50 -11.93
N VAL A 28 8.80 -3.37 -11.99
CA VAL A 28 8.06 -3.19 -13.24
C VAL A 28 8.46 -1.89 -13.93
N SER A 29 8.60 -0.77 -13.19
CA SER A 29 9.02 0.50 -13.80
C SER A 29 10.42 0.43 -14.40
N SER A 30 11.35 -0.26 -13.74
CA SER A 30 12.71 -0.47 -14.26
C SER A 30 12.75 -1.39 -15.48
N LEU A 31 11.83 -2.35 -15.57
CA LEU A 31 11.79 -3.38 -16.61
C LEU A 31 10.82 -3.05 -17.76
N LEU A 32 10.23 -1.84 -17.83
CA LEU A 32 9.24 -1.50 -18.87
C LEU A 32 9.76 -1.75 -20.29
N ASN A 33 11.01 -1.39 -20.58
CA ASN A 33 11.61 -1.67 -21.88
C ASN A 33 11.65 -3.17 -22.17
N GLN A 34 12.06 -3.99 -21.19
CA GLN A 34 12.10 -5.45 -21.34
C GLN A 34 10.71 -6.07 -21.46
N ILE A 35 9.70 -5.47 -20.83
CA ILE A 35 8.30 -5.90 -20.91
C ILE A 35 7.72 -5.61 -22.30
N LEU A 36 8.06 -4.48 -22.90
CA LEU A 36 7.44 -3.97 -24.13
C LEU A 36 8.20 -4.36 -25.40
N ALA A 37 9.52 -4.40 -25.38
CA ALA A 37 10.35 -4.71 -26.56
C ALA A 37 9.99 -6.03 -27.28
N PRO A 38 9.68 -7.14 -26.57
CA PRO A 38 9.26 -8.40 -27.21
C PRO A 38 8.01 -8.29 -28.09
N TYR A 39 7.20 -7.25 -27.88
CA TYR A 39 5.97 -6.99 -28.64
C TYR A 39 6.17 -5.99 -29.78
N GLY A 40 7.43 -5.61 -30.07
CA GLY A 40 7.79 -4.73 -31.19
C GLY A 40 7.75 -3.23 -30.84
N TYR A 41 7.61 -2.87 -29.57
CA TYR A 41 7.66 -1.48 -29.13
C TYR A 41 9.09 -0.98 -28.97
N SER A 42 9.30 0.30 -29.28
CA SER A 42 10.61 0.94 -29.18
C SER A 42 11.00 1.29 -27.74
N GLU A 43 12.29 1.55 -27.52
CA GLU A 43 12.78 2.05 -26.23
C GLU A 43 12.16 3.41 -25.87
N ASP A 44 11.90 4.26 -26.87
CA ASP A 44 11.23 5.55 -26.68
C ASP A 44 9.79 5.36 -26.20
N GLU A 45 9.04 4.41 -26.78
CA GLU A 45 7.68 4.08 -26.33
C GLU A 45 7.68 3.54 -24.90
N ALA A 46 8.65 2.68 -24.55
CA ALA A 46 8.81 2.22 -23.18
C ALA A 46 9.16 3.36 -22.21
N GLY A 47 10.03 4.29 -22.63
CA GLY A 47 10.36 5.49 -21.88
C GLY A 47 9.14 6.39 -21.65
N ILE A 48 8.29 6.57 -22.67
CA ILE A 48 7.03 7.30 -22.57
C ILE A 48 6.07 6.60 -21.60
N ALA A 49 5.95 5.27 -21.64
CA ALA A 49 5.12 4.53 -20.69
C ALA A 49 5.57 4.78 -19.24
N GLY A 50 6.89 4.75 -18.99
CA GLY A 50 7.46 5.08 -17.68
C GLY A 50 7.22 6.54 -17.29
N GLY A 51 7.36 7.47 -18.22
CA GLY A 51 7.06 8.89 -18.02
C GLY A 51 5.58 9.13 -17.64
N ILE A 52 4.65 8.50 -18.36
CA ILE A 52 3.20 8.55 -18.08
C ILE A 52 2.92 8.03 -16.66
N LEU A 53 3.48 6.86 -16.33
CA LEU A 53 3.34 6.25 -15.01
C LEU A 53 3.75 7.22 -13.89
N ILE A 54 4.88 7.90 -14.02
CA ILE A 54 5.37 8.84 -13.00
C ILE A 54 4.54 10.14 -12.99
N VAL A 55 4.36 10.79 -14.14
CA VAL A 55 3.72 12.11 -14.23
C VAL A 55 2.26 12.04 -13.79
N VAL A 56 1.50 11.07 -14.29
CA VAL A 56 0.09 10.88 -13.88
C VAL A 56 0.02 10.55 -12.39
N GLY A 57 0.93 9.70 -11.90
CA GLY A 57 1.02 9.38 -10.48
C GLY A 57 1.21 10.61 -9.59
N LEU A 58 2.19 11.45 -9.92
CA LEU A 58 2.48 12.68 -9.18
C LEU A 58 1.29 13.65 -9.19
N VAL A 59 0.62 13.84 -10.33
CA VAL A 59 -0.57 14.68 -10.43
C VAL A 59 -1.70 14.15 -9.54
N CYS A 60 -1.98 12.85 -9.60
CA CYS A 60 -2.99 12.23 -8.75
C CYS A 60 -2.66 12.33 -7.25
N ALA A 61 -1.40 12.13 -6.87
CA ALA A 61 -0.96 12.30 -5.47
C ALA A 61 -1.14 13.74 -4.97
N ALA A 62 -0.77 14.73 -5.80
CA ALA A 62 -0.94 16.14 -5.46
C ALA A 62 -2.41 16.53 -5.24
N ILE A 63 -3.35 15.86 -5.91
CA ILE A 63 -4.79 16.08 -5.75
C ILE A 63 -5.35 15.28 -4.56
N ILE A 64 -5.01 14.00 -4.44
CA ILE A 64 -5.61 13.09 -3.46
C ILE A 64 -5.05 13.30 -2.04
N SER A 65 -3.78 13.69 -1.89
CA SER A 65 -3.17 13.91 -0.57
C SER A 65 -3.90 14.98 0.24
N PRO A 66 -4.10 16.23 -0.26
CA PRO A 66 -4.78 17.27 0.51
C PRO A 66 -6.25 16.92 0.84
N ILE A 67 -6.92 16.19 -0.06
CA ILE A 67 -8.29 15.72 0.16
C ILE A 67 -8.29 14.72 1.32
N THR A 68 -7.43 13.71 1.28
CA THR A 68 -7.37 12.70 2.33
C THR A 68 -6.96 13.30 3.67
N ASP A 69 -6.06 14.29 3.66
CA ASP A 69 -5.62 14.99 4.86
C ASP A 69 -6.75 15.78 5.51
N ARG A 70 -7.66 16.35 4.71
CA ARG A 70 -8.82 17.11 5.19
C ARG A 70 -9.91 16.21 5.78
N TRP A 71 -10.20 15.09 5.12
CA TRP A 71 -11.33 14.22 5.50
C TRP A 71 -10.95 13.07 6.44
N LYS A 72 -9.65 12.76 6.58
CA LYS A 72 -9.12 11.71 7.48
C LYS A 72 -9.80 10.34 7.27
N HIS A 73 -10.15 10.02 6.02
CA HIS A 73 -10.77 8.75 5.61
C HIS A 73 -9.74 7.75 5.05
N TYR A 74 -8.60 7.61 5.72
CA TYR A 74 -7.45 6.81 5.27
C TYR A 74 -7.81 5.40 4.82
N LEU A 75 -8.50 4.65 5.69
CA LEU A 75 -8.85 3.26 5.43
C LEU A 75 -9.81 3.10 4.25
N GLY A 76 -10.71 4.08 4.04
CA GLY A 76 -11.61 4.09 2.88
C GLY A 76 -10.84 4.27 1.58
N THR A 77 -9.95 5.26 1.55
CA THR A 77 -9.08 5.52 0.39
C THR A 77 -8.17 4.32 0.09
N ILE A 78 -7.57 3.69 1.11
CA ILE A 78 -6.76 2.48 0.96
C ILE A 78 -7.58 1.34 0.34
N ARG A 79 -8.80 1.09 0.84
CA ARG A 79 -9.69 0.03 0.33
C ARG A 79 -10.14 0.23 -1.10
N ILE A 80 -10.12 1.46 -1.61
CA ILE A 80 -10.46 1.77 -3.01
C ILE A 80 -9.22 1.65 -3.89
N LEU A 81 -8.11 2.25 -3.49
CA LEU A 81 -6.91 2.32 -4.33
C LEU A 81 -6.16 0.98 -4.42
N VAL A 82 -6.10 0.19 -3.35
CA VAL A 82 -5.37 -1.08 -3.36
C VAL A 82 -5.88 -2.07 -4.43
N PRO A 83 -7.21 -2.31 -4.57
CA PRO A 83 -7.73 -3.13 -5.66
C PRO A 83 -7.39 -2.59 -7.05
N ILE A 84 -7.37 -1.26 -7.23
CA ILE A 84 -7.03 -0.63 -8.52
C ILE A 84 -5.55 -0.89 -8.85
N VAL A 85 -4.65 -0.74 -7.87
CA VAL A 85 -3.23 -1.08 -8.03
C VAL A 85 -3.10 -2.55 -8.43
N ALA A 86 -3.71 -3.47 -7.68
CA ALA A 86 -3.64 -4.91 -7.99
C ALA A 86 -4.22 -5.25 -9.39
N ALA A 87 -5.34 -4.64 -9.76
CA ALA A 87 -5.94 -4.80 -11.08
C ALA A 87 -5.04 -4.26 -12.20
N SER A 88 -4.27 -3.20 -11.96
CA SER A 88 -3.31 -2.68 -12.94
C SER A 88 -2.16 -3.65 -13.21
N TYR A 89 -1.68 -4.39 -12.20
CA TYR A 89 -0.70 -5.47 -12.41
C TYR A 89 -1.27 -6.62 -13.25
N ILE A 90 -2.55 -6.98 -13.03
CA ILE A 90 -3.24 -7.93 -13.92
C ILE A 90 -3.32 -7.36 -15.33
N GLY A 91 -3.69 -6.08 -15.47
CA GLY A 91 -3.77 -5.39 -16.76
C GLY A 91 -2.45 -5.45 -17.54
N LEU A 92 -1.31 -5.31 -16.86
CA LEU A 92 0.01 -5.39 -17.48
C LEU A 92 0.31 -6.75 -18.10
N ILE A 93 -0.30 -7.85 -17.64
CA ILE A 93 -0.12 -9.17 -18.27
C ILE A 93 -0.61 -9.14 -19.72
N PHE A 94 -1.68 -8.39 -19.99
CA PHE A 94 -2.38 -8.39 -21.27
C PHE A 94 -2.07 -7.16 -22.13
N ALA A 95 -1.72 -6.03 -21.51
CA ALA A 95 -1.55 -4.76 -22.20
C ALA A 95 -0.47 -4.78 -23.30
N PRO A 96 0.73 -5.37 -23.10
CA PRO A 96 1.76 -5.43 -24.15
C PRO A 96 1.33 -6.24 -25.38
N ALA A 97 0.53 -7.28 -25.20
CA ALA A 97 0.03 -8.13 -26.28
C ALA A 97 -1.29 -7.63 -26.89
N SER A 98 -1.79 -6.48 -26.45
CA SER A 98 -3.13 -6.02 -26.79
C SER A 98 -3.24 -5.63 -28.27
N PRO A 99 -4.34 -6.00 -28.97
CA PRO A 99 -4.61 -5.51 -30.32
C PRO A 99 -4.76 -3.98 -30.42
N ALA A 100 -5.00 -3.31 -29.30
CA ALA A 100 -5.06 -1.84 -29.23
C ALA A 100 -3.67 -1.16 -29.28
N GLY A 101 -2.59 -1.95 -29.39
CA GLY A 101 -1.22 -1.45 -29.47
C GLY A 101 -0.73 -0.84 -28.15
N ILE A 102 0.30 0.01 -28.25
CA ILE A 102 0.99 0.62 -27.10
C ILE A 102 0.05 1.45 -26.20
N GLY A 103 -1.05 1.96 -26.75
CA GLY A 103 -2.04 2.73 -25.99
C GLY A 103 -2.63 1.96 -24.81
N ALA A 104 -2.76 0.63 -24.91
CA ALA A 104 -3.18 -0.20 -23.78
C ALA A 104 -2.16 -0.17 -22.64
N SER A 105 -0.86 -0.30 -22.96
CA SER A 105 0.23 -0.21 -21.99
C SER A 105 0.31 1.17 -21.35
N TYR A 106 0.12 2.24 -22.12
CA TYR A 106 0.04 3.61 -21.58
C TYR A 106 -1.12 3.79 -20.62
N ALA A 107 -2.31 3.31 -20.95
CA ALA A 107 -3.47 3.39 -20.08
C ALA A 107 -3.26 2.64 -18.76
N VAL A 108 -2.73 1.41 -18.82
CA VAL A 108 -2.44 0.63 -17.62
C VAL A 108 -1.33 1.28 -16.78
N CYS A 109 -0.27 1.79 -17.41
CA CYS A 109 0.80 2.54 -16.73
C CYS A 109 0.26 3.80 -16.04
N ALA A 110 -0.64 4.54 -16.69
CA ALA A 110 -1.29 5.71 -16.11
C ALA A 110 -2.14 5.35 -14.88
N ILE A 111 -2.97 4.30 -14.97
CA ILE A 111 -3.82 3.83 -13.87
C ILE A 111 -2.97 3.30 -12.70
N MET A 112 -1.92 2.54 -13.00
CA MET A 112 -0.99 2.01 -12.00
C MET A 112 -0.28 3.16 -11.28
N GLY A 113 0.27 4.12 -12.03
CA GLY A 113 0.91 5.31 -11.48
C GLY A 113 -0.04 6.15 -10.63
N ALA A 114 -1.21 6.49 -11.17
CA ALA A 114 -2.27 7.25 -10.48
C ALA A 114 -2.62 6.64 -9.13
N SER A 115 -2.93 5.33 -9.12
CA SER A 115 -3.37 4.64 -7.92
C SER A 115 -2.24 4.40 -6.92
N ALA A 116 -1.03 4.04 -7.37
CA ALA A 116 0.11 3.79 -6.48
C ALA A 116 0.60 5.07 -5.80
N PHE A 117 0.75 6.16 -6.54
CA PHE A 117 1.27 7.43 -6.00
C PHE A 117 0.23 8.12 -5.11
N ALA A 118 -1.06 8.04 -5.46
CA ALA A 118 -2.13 8.54 -4.61
C ALA A 118 -2.25 7.74 -3.30
N LEU A 119 -1.98 6.43 -3.33
CA LEU A 119 -2.05 5.56 -2.16
C LEU A 119 -0.90 5.81 -1.17
N LEU A 120 0.30 6.13 -1.67
CA LEU A 120 1.51 6.24 -0.85
C LEU A 120 1.40 7.22 0.34
N PRO A 121 1.03 8.51 0.18
CA PRO A 121 0.92 9.42 1.32
C PRO A 121 -0.15 8.95 2.31
N VAL A 122 -1.26 8.42 1.82
CA VAL A 122 -2.37 7.90 2.65
C VAL A 122 -1.91 6.75 3.53
N VAL A 123 -1.15 5.80 2.98
CA VAL A 123 -0.62 4.66 3.75
C VAL A 123 0.42 5.11 4.77
N LEU A 124 1.27 6.08 4.43
CA LEU A 124 2.25 6.61 5.39
C LEU A 124 1.57 7.35 6.54
N GLU A 125 0.54 8.16 6.28
CA GLU A 125 -0.23 8.79 7.36
C GLU A 125 -0.92 7.75 8.23
N TYR A 126 -1.54 6.74 7.61
CA TYR A 126 -2.19 5.65 8.32
C TYR A 126 -1.21 4.83 9.15
N LEU A 127 0.00 4.58 8.63
CA LEU A 127 1.06 3.90 9.35
C LEU A 127 1.40 4.64 10.65
N VAL A 128 1.56 5.97 10.59
CA VAL A 128 1.82 6.76 11.79
C VAL A 128 0.68 6.69 12.80
N GLU A 129 -0.57 6.64 12.31
CA GLU A 129 -1.75 6.53 13.18
C GLU A 129 -1.78 5.20 13.94
N ILE A 130 -1.50 4.07 13.27
CA ILE A 130 -1.54 2.75 13.91
C ILE A 130 -0.30 2.44 14.75
N THR A 131 0.83 3.11 14.50
CA THR A 131 2.08 2.93 15.25
C THR A 131 2.26 3.94 16.38
N TYR A 132 1.29 4.81 16.65
CA TYR A 132 1.37 5.76 17.77
C TYR A 132 1.50 5.04 19.13
N PRO A 133 2.38 5.47 20.06
CA PRO A 133 3.15 6.73 20.09
C PRO A 133 4.59 6.64 19.56
N PHE A 134 4.93 5.63 18.75
CA PHE A 134 6.29 5.51 18.20
C PHE A 134 6.57 6.60 17.16
N SER A 135 7.85 6.94 17.00
CA SER A 135 8.33 7.89 16.01
C SER A 135 7.88 7.47 14.59
N PRO A 136 7.26 8.38 13.79
CA PRO A 136 6.86 8.13 12.40
C PRO A 136 7.97 7.53 11.54
N GLU A 137 9.21 7.91 11.81
CA GLU A 137 10.41 7.55 11.07
C GLU A 137 10.71 6.05 11.20
N ILE A 138 10.46 5.43 12.36
CA ILE A 138 10.80 4.02 12.57
C ILE A 138 9.97 3.12 11.64
N GLY A 139 8.65 3.30 11.62
CA GLY A 139 7.75 2.50 10.78
C GLY A 139 8.03 2.72 9.29
N SER A 140 8.16 3.98 8.88
CA SER A 140 8.39 4.34 7.49
C SER A 140 9.75 3.89 6.98
N THR A 141 10.84 4.04 7.76
CA THR A 141 12.17 3.53 7.40
C THR A 141 12.15 2.02 7.22
N ILE A 142 11.53 1.26 8.13
CA ILE A 142 11.42 -0.20 7.98
C ILE A 142 10.69 -0.56 6.68
N CYS A 143 9.57 0.11 6.40
CA CYS A 143 8.78 -0.11 5.18
C CYS A 143 9.60 0.16 3.90
N TRP A 144 10.30 1.29 3.84
CA TRP A 144 11.14 1.65 2.69
C TRP A 144 12.36 0.75 2.54
N THR A 145 13.07 0.43 3.63
CA THR A 145 14.23 -0.48 3.57
C THR A 145 13.83 -1.85 3.03
N ASN A 146 12.70 -2.40 3.48
CA ASN A 146 12.18 -3.66 2.93
C ASN A 146 11.78 -3.48 1.46
N GLY A 147 11.03 -2.42 1.11
CA GLY A 147 10.63 -2.15 -0.27
C GLY A 147 11.80 -2.06 -1.25
N GLN A 148 12.90 -1.42 -0.86
CA GLN A 148 14.11 -1.33 -1.69
C GLN A 148 14.85 -2.67 -1.80
N LEU A 149 15.02 -3.38 -0.68
CA LEU A 149 15.67 -4.69 -0.66
C LEU A 149 14.91 -5.71 -1.53
N PHE A 150 13.61 -5.84 -1.32
CA PHE A 150 12.77 -6.73 -2.12
C PHE A 150 12.61 -6.24 -3.56
N GLY A 151 12.66 -4.92 -3.80
CA GLY A 151 12.66 -4.36 -5.15
C GLY A 151 13.86 -4.87 -5.96
N ALA A 152 15.06 -4.80 -5.39
CA ALA A 152 16.25 -5.35 -6.03
C ALA A 152 16.15 -6.88 -6.27
N ILE A 153 15.66 -7.63 -5.29
CA ILE A 153 15.44 -9.08 -5.41
C ILE A 153 14.46 -9.40 -6.53
N PHE A 154 13.32 -8.70 -6.60
CA PHE A 154 12.29 -8.97 -7.60
C PHE A 154 12.68 -8.50 -8.99
N ILE A 155 13.52 -7.47 -9.14
CA ILE A 155 14.14 -7.16 -10.45
C ILE A 155 14.90 -8.38 -10.96
N LEU A 156 15.80 -8.94 -10.14
CA LEU A 156 16.58 -10.12 -10.53
C LEU A 156 15.68 -11.33 -10.80
N ALA A 157 14.68 -11.57 -9.96
CA ALA A 157 13.73 -12.68 -10.13
C ALA A 157 12.89 -12.52 -11.41
N GLN A 158 12.39 -11.32 -11.70
CA GLN A 158 11.60 -11.06 -12.89
C GLN A 158 12.47 -11.15 -14.16
N THR A 159 13.70 -10.66 -14.14
CA THR A 159 14.65 -10.85 -15.24
C THR A 159 14.96 -12.34 -15.47
N ALA A 160 15.12 -13.14 -14.40
CA ALA A 160 15.33 -14.58 -14.51
C ALA A 160 14.09 -15.35 -15.04
N LEU A 161 12.89 -14.77 -14.89
CA LEU A 161 11.63 -15.32 -15.42
C LEU A 161 11.34 -14.91 -16.88
N LYS A 162 12.25 -14.20 -17.53
CA LYS A 162 12.15 -13.88 -18.95
C LYS A 162 12.07 -15.16 -19.77
N ALA A 163 11.13 -15.21 -20.72
CA ALA A 163 10.93 -16.37 -21.57
C ALA A 163 12.11 -16.59 -22.52
N ASP A 164 12.29 -17.84 -22.95
CA ASP A 164 13.34 -18.21 -23.91
C ASP A 164 13.01 -17.75 -25.35
N ASP A 165 13.90 -18.10 -26.28
CA ASP A 165 13.76 -17.78 -27.71
C ASP A 165 12.69 -18.62 -28.42
N ASN A 166 12.22 -19.72 -27.81
CA ASN A 166 11.16 -20.56 -28.36
C ASN A 166 9.76 -20.06 -27.98
N ALA A 167 9.66 -19.11 -27.05
CA ALA A 167 8.40 -18.51 -26.66
C ALA A 167 7.80 -17.63 -27.77
N SER A 168 6.51 -17.33 -27.66
CA SER A 168 5.77 -16.47 -28.61
C SER A 168 5.09 -15.30 -27.89
N PRO A 169 5.58 -14.05 -28.03
CA PRO A 169 6.84 -13.68 -28.69
C PRO A 169 8.07 -14.13 -27.90
N PRO A 170 9.24 -14.31 -28.53
CA PRO A 170 10.45 -14.71 -27.83
C PRO A 170 10.83 -13.65 -26.81
N ASN A 171 11.51 -14.03 -25.73
CA ASN A 171 12.00 -13.07 -24.74
C ASN A 171 10.93 -12.28 -23.97
N ASN A 172 9.65 -12.69 -24.04
CA ASN A 172 8.56 -12.02 -23.34
C ASN A 172 8.67 -12.12 -21.81
N MET A 173 8.12 -11.14 -21.10
CA MET A 173 8.12 -11.09 -19.63
C MET A 173 6.81 -11.59 -18.99
N LYS A 174 6.03 -12.43 -19.68
CA LYS A 174 4.69 -12.82 -19.19
C LYS A 174 4.72 -13.51 -17.84
N ASN A 175 5.66 -14.43 -17.61
CA ASN A 175 5.81 -15.12 -16.32
C ASN A 175 6.20 -14.15 -15.19
N ALA A 176 7.06 -13.18 -15.49
CA ALA A 176 7.44 -12.12 -14.57
C ALA A 176 6.24 -11.23 -14.20
N LEU A 177 5.36 -10.91 -15.16
CA LEU A 177 4.14 -10.12 -14.91
C LEU A 177 3.07 -10.91 -14.16
N ILE A 178 2.97 -12.23 -14.40
CA ILE A 178 2.12 -13.12 -13.61
C ILE A 178 2.61 -13.17 -12.16
N LEU A 179 3.93 -13.27 -11.93
CA LEU A 179 4.51 -13.23 -10.59
C LEU A 179 4.09 -11.95 -9.84
N SER A 180 4.29 -10.78 -10.45
CA SER A 180 3.93 -9.51 -9.80
C SER A 180 2.44 -9.41 -9.53
N ALA A 181 1.59 -9.79 -10.49
CA ALA A 181 0.14 -9.80 -10.31
C ALA A 181 -0.30 -10.73 -9.16
N VAL A 182 0.22 -11.95 -9.09
CA VAL A 182 -0.13 -12.91 -8.02
C VAL A 182 0.24 -12.33 -6.66
N PHE A 183 1.46 -11.84 -6.48
CA PHE A 183 1.89 -11.27 -5.19
C PHE A 183 1.08 -10.02 -4.82
N CYS A 184 0.83 -9.11 -5.77
CA CYS A 184 0.03 -7.91 -5.55
C CYS A 184 -1.45 -8.25 -5.23
N CYS A 185 -2.02 -9.28 -5.83
CA CYS A 185 -3.37 -9.74 -5.52
C CYS A 185 -3.45 -10.46 -4.17
N VAL A 186 -2.45 -11.26 -3.81
CA VAL A 186 -2.37 -11.92 -2.49
C VAL A 186 -2.15 -10.89 -1.38
N ALA A 187 -1.40 -9.82 -1.65
CA ALA A 187 -1.19 -8.73 -0.71
C ALA A 187 -2.43 -7.82 -0.52
N ALA A 188 -3.33 -7.73 -1.51
CA ALA A 188 -4.46 -6.81 -1.49
C ALA A 188 -5.47 -7.05 -0.33
N PRO A 189 -5.81 -8.29 0.06
CA PRO A 189 -6.67 -8.56 1.22
C PRO A 189 -6.16 -8.01 2.54
N PHE A 190 -4.84 -7.99 2.76
CA PHE A 190 -4.24 -7.57 4.03
C PHE A 190 -4.72 -6.18 4.49
N PRO A 191 -4.58 -5.10 3.68
CA PRO A 191 -5.07 -3.78 4.06
C PRO A 191 -6.61 -3.69 4.04
N MET A 192 -7.31 -4.50 3.23
CA MET A 192 -8.78 -4.52 3.21
C MET A 192 -9.38 -5.09 4.50
N CYS A 193 -8.74 -6.11 5.07
CA CYS A 193 -9.14 -6.77 6.31
C CYS A 193 -8.90 -5.93 7.57
N ILE A 194 -8.12 -4.84 7.48
CA ILE A 194 -7.88 -3.96 8.61
C ILE A 194 -9.21 -3.36 9.09
N GLY A 195 -9.53 -3.56 10.37
CA GLY A 195 -10.76 -3.07 11.01
C GLY A 195 -12.03 -3.91 10.80
N LEU A 196 -11.99 -5.04 10.07
CA LEU A 196 -13.16 -5.92 9.88
C LEU A 196 -13.30 -7.00 10.98
N PHE A 197 -12.21 -7.41 11.63
CA PHE A 197 -12.21 -8.48 12.64
C PHE A 197 -12.45 -7.98 14.08
N GLY A 198 -13.36 -7.03 14.29
CA GLY A 198 -13.75 -6.55 15.63
C GLY A 198 -12.66 -5.79 16.42
N ARG A 199 -11.44 -5.68 15.89
CA ARG A 199 -10.41 -4.78 16.40
C ARG A 199 -10.72 -3.37 15.92
N ASN A 200 -11.34 -2.58 16.79
CA ASN A 200 -11.40 -1.13 16.63
C ASN A 200 -9.96 -0.61 16.54
N VAL A 201 -9.49 -0.33 15.33
CA VAL A 201 -8.28 0.45 15.11
C VAL A 201 -8.61 1.86 15.57
N ARG A 202 -8.50 2.06 16.88
CA ARG A 202 -8.84 3.31 17.54
C ARG A 202 -7.88 4.36 17.02
N ARG A 203 -8.43 5.49 16.57
CA ARG A 203 -7.70 6.62 15.99
C ARG A 203 -6.90 7.37 17.06
N ARG A 204 -5.98 6.67 17.74
CA ARG A 204 -5.33 7.16 18.98
C ARG A 204 -4.61 8.49 18.76
N ARG A 205 -4.00 8.71 17.59
CA ARG A 205 -3.36 9.99 17.24
C ARG A 205 -4.37 11.10 17.00
N LEU A 206 -5.41 10.87 16.20
CA LEU A 206 -6.47 11.87 15.96
C LEU A 206 -7.25 12.22 17.22
N ASP A 207 -7.44 11.27 18.13
CA ASP A 207 -8.08 11.50 19.43
C ASP A 207 -7.21 12.43 20.31
N VAL A 208 -5.89 12.25 20.29
CA VAL A 208 -4.93 13.12 20.99
C VAL A 208 -4.86 14.51 20.33
N ASP A 209 -4.78 14.60 19.00
CA ASP A 209 -4.76 15.87 18.26
C ASP A 209 -6.07 16.66 18.43
N ARG A 210 -7.20 15.97 18.66
CA ARG A 210 -8.50 16.58 19.00
C ARG A 210 -8.65 16.95 20.49
N GLY A 211 -7.62 16.73 21.30
CA GLY A 211 -7.65 17.04 22.74
C GLY A 211 -8.57 16.14 23.56
N ILE A 212 -8.93 14.95 23.06
CA ILE A 212 -9.68 13.95 23.84
C ILE A 212 -8.70 13.32 24.82
N ASN A 213 -8.74 13.77 26.07
CA ASN A 213 -7.94 13.20 27.16
C ASN A 213 -8.29 11.72 27.31
N LEU A 214 -7.33 10.85 26.96
CA LEU A 214 -7.40 9.40 27.21
C LEU A 214 -7.53 9.06 28.72
N GLN A 215 -7.39 10.06 29.60
CA GLN A 215 -7.56 9.95 31.05
C GLN A 215 -9.03 10.00 31.52
N ASP A 216 -9.96 10.56 30.74
CA ASP A 216 -11.35 10.76 31.21
C ASP A 216 -12.15 9.46 31.40
N ASN A 217 -11.71 8.36 30.78
CA ASN A 217 -12.34 7.04 30.97
C ASN A 217 -11.75 6.23 32.13
N VAL A 218 -10.57 6.60 32.64
CA VAL A 218 -10.01 5.98 33.85
C VAL A 218 -10.58 6.68 35.09
N GLY A 219 -10.70 8.02 35.06
CA GLY A 219 -11.31 8.79 36.14
C GLY A 219 -12.82 8.55 36.32
N ARG A 220 -13.56 8.29 35.23
CA ARG A 220 -15.00 7.96 35.34
C ARG A 220 -15.27 6.56 35.92
N ARG A 221 -14.39 5.57 35.68
CA ARG A 221 -14.54 4.25 36.30
C ARG A 221 -14.19 4.26 37.78
N SER A 222 -13.14 4.99 38.19
CA SER A 222 -12.81 5.10 39.61
C SER A 222 -13.88 5.85 40.39
N HIS A 223 -14.46 6.93 39.84
CA HIS A 223 -15.57 7.62 40.49
C HIS A 223 -16.86 6.80 40.55
N SER A 224 -17.17 5.96 39.55
CA SER A 224 -18.34 5.08 39.60
C SER A 224 -18.17 3.91 40.57
N GLU A 225 -16.96 3.33 40.68
CA GLU A 225 -16.68 2.27 41.65
C GLU A 225 -16.67 2.80 43.09
N PHE A 226 -16.14 4.01 43.33
CA PHE A 226 -16.23 4.66 44.64
C PHE A 226 -17.66 5.06 45.02
N ALA A 227 -18.47 5.53 44.07
CA ALA A 227 -19.87 5.89 44.34
C ALA A 227 -20.74 4.65 44.61
N THR A 228 -20.49 3.54 43.91
CA THR A 228 -21.25 2.29 44.10
C THR A 228 -20.88 1.63 45.43
N GLY A 229 -19.58 1.62 45.80
CA GLY A 229 -19.15 1.08 47.09
C GLY A 229 -19.57 1.90 48.32
N ALA A 230 -19.88 3.19 48.15
CA ALA A 230 -20.40 4.03 49.23
C ALA A 230 -21.90 3.82 49.48
N LEU A 231 -22.68 3.48 48.44
CA LEU A 231 -24.11 3.21 48.56
C LEU A 231 -24.38 1.83 49.20
N ASP A 232 -23.56 0.82 48.89
CA ASP A 232 -23.64 -0.50 49.54
C ASP A 232 -23.31 -0.45 51.06
N TYR A 233 -22.62 0.60 51.53
CA TYR A 233 -22.27 0.75 52.95
C TYR A 233 -23.39 1.43 53.77
N GLU A 234 -24.29 2.18 53.13
CA GLU A 234 -25.44 2.80 53.82
C GLU A 234 -26.68 1.90 53.87
N GLU A 235 -26.86 0.96 52.94
CA GLU A 235 -27.96 -0.03 52.99
C GLU A 235 -27.66 -1.26 53.90
N GLY A 236 -26.44 -1.36 54.42
CA GLY A 236 -25.97 -2.47 55.28
C GLY A 236 -26.05 -2.24 56.79
N LYS A 237 -26.74 -1.20 57.26
CA LYS A 237 -27.01 -0.93 58.69
C LYS A 237 -28.50 -0.90 58.97
#